data_AF-A0A3A0AKN2-F1
#
_entry.id   AF-A0A3A0AKN2-F1
#
_cell.length_a   1.000
_cell.length_b   1.000
_cell.length_c   1.000
_cell.angle_alpha   90.00
_cell.angle_beta   90.00
_cell.angle_gamma   90.00
#
_symmetry.space_group_name_H-M   'P 1'
#
loop_
_entity.id
_entity.type
_entity.pdbx_description
1 polymer ?
#
loop_
_entity_poly.entity_id
_entity_poly.type
_entity_poly.pdbx_seq_one_letter_code
_entity_poly.pdbx_strand_id
1 'polypeptide(L)'
;MTTSDKHDEQTGQDRTARDALYEQLSIDLLNAGVMTPAAQFVAQVRAAAGFRAAPRQIATVVQELTRSAQPINAEAVARIVEGLRGYTSSRQRRNAEQWLSLGSALALRGLDGSPAGQRAFIGQARSIAGQHVSDAVLLSIALALSDLGRALDPDVVGELGKRIGRQAVGLEQDAVTELARAELRVIGRERASAGKPTKRSSSSARRKKVKPPPGPNFSTRKWRPGGRRRRPLVPRRTEDET
;
A
#
# COMPACT_ATOMS: atom_id res chain seq x y z
N MET A 1 28.84 43.11 -6.37
CA MET A 1 28.87 42.40 -7.67
C MET A 1 29.17 40.93 -7.40
N THR A 2 28.18 40.09 -7.08
CA THR A 2 28.36 38.63 -6.83
C THR A 2 27.05 37.85 -7.00
N THR A 3 26.15 38.29 -7.89
CA THR A 3 24.86 37.60 -8.16
C THR A 3 24.76 36.98 -9.56
N SER A 4 25.66 37.30 -10.50
CA SER A 4 25.61 36.73 -11.86
C SER A 4 26.13 35.30 -11.96
N ASP A 5 27.14 34.91 -11.17
CA ASP A 5 27.80 33.60 -11.30
C ASP A 5 26.89 32.41 -10.90
N LYS A 6 26.02 32.61 -9.90
CA LYS A 6 25.13 31.55 -9.41
C LYS A 6 24.00 31.19 -10.39
N HIS A 7 23.61 32.12 -11.27
CA HIS A 7 22.55 31.87 -12.25
C HIS A 7 23.03 31.01 -13.42
N ASP A 8 24.29 31.13 -13.81
CA ASP A 8 24.88 30.37 -14.91
C ASP A 8 25.23 28.93 -14.48
N GLU A 9 25.69 28.70 -13.24
CA GLU A 9 25.90 27.35 -12.71
C GLU A 9 24.58 26.57 -12.56
N GLN A 10 23.52 27.23 -12.09
CA GLN A 10 22.23 26.57 -11.86
C GLN A 10 21.52 26.21 -13.17
N THR A 11 21.67 27.03 -14.22
CA THR A 11 21.16 26.72 -15.56
C THR A 11 21.96 25.62 -16.26
N GLY A 12 23.26 25.47 -15.97
CA GLY A 12 24.07 24.33 -16.40
C GLY A 12 23.64 23.01 -15.77
N GLN A 13 23.41 23.00 -14.46
CA GLN A 13 22.96 21.81 -13.72
C GLN A 13 21.55 21.35 -14.12
N ASP A 14 20.63 22.28 -14.39
CA ASP A 14 19.28 21.95 -14.83
C ASP A 14 19.27 21.36 -16.25
N ARG A 15 20.21 21.75 -17.11
CA ARG A 15 20.38 21.16 -18.46
C ARG A 15 20.92 19.74 -18.37
N THR A 16 21.99 19.51 -17.61
CA THR A 16 22.56 18.15 -17.46
C THR A 16 21.56 17.18 -16.84
N ALA A 17 20.82 17.59 -15.82
CA ALA A 17 19.76 16.77 -15.21
C ALA A 17 18.61 16.48 -16.19
N ARG A 18 18.28 17.42 -17.07
CA ARG A 18 17.27 17.23 -18.10
C ARG A 18 17.76 16.28 -19.19
N ASP A 19 18.99 16.42 -19.65
CA ASP A 19 19.56 15.58 -20.70
C ASP A 19 19.69 14.13 -20.23
N ALA A 20 20.18 13.91 -19.01
CA ALA A 20 20.20 12.59 -18.37
C ALA A 20 18.81 11.95 -18.27
N LEU A 21 17.77 12.75 -18.01
CA LEU A 21 16.39 12.26 -17.99
C LEU A 21 15.92 11.80 -19.37
N TYR A 22 16.18 12.58 -20.42
CA TYR A 22 15.80 12.19 -21.78
C TYR A 22 16.61 11.00 -22.29
N GLU A 23 17.87 10.89 -21.89
CA GLU A 23 18.71 9.72 -22.15
C GLU A 23 18.12 8.47 -21.49
N GLN A 24 17.85 8.51 -20.18
CA GLN A 24 17.23 7.39 -19.47
C GLN A 24 15.86 7.02 -20.07
N LEU A 25 15.02 8.02 -20.37
CA LEU A 25 13.74 7.79 -21.02
C LEU A 25 13.90 7.13 -22.40
N SER A 26 14.94 7.50 -23.15
CA SER A 26 15.23 6.87 -24.44
C SER A 26 15.61 5.40 -24.26
N ILE A 27 16.44 5.08 -23.27
CA ILE A 27 16.81 3.70 -22.91
C ILE A 27 15.55 2.90 -22.52
N ASP A 28 14.71 3.45 -21.64
CA ASP A 28 13.49 2.80 -21.16
C ASP A 28 12.50 2.53 -22.32
N LEU A 29 12.33 3.49 -23.24
CA LEU A 29 11.49 3.33 -24.42
C LEU A 29 12.03 2.27 -25.38
N LEU A 30 13.34 2.26 -25.65
CA LEU A 30 13.97 1.26 -26.51
C LEU A 30 13.84 -0.15 -25.92
N ASN A 31 14.06 -0.30 -24.61
CA ASN A 31 13.88 -1.56 -23.89
C ASN A 31 12.43 -2.06 -23.94
N ALA A 32 11.47 -1.13 -24.01
CA ALA A 32 10.06 -1.43 -24.19
C ALA A 32 9.65 -1.63 -25.67
N GLY A 33 10.58 -1.60 -26.62
CA GLY A 33 10.33 -1.76 -28.05
C GLY A 33 9.76 -0.52 -28.74
N VAL A 34 9.75 0.64 -28.09
CA VAL A 34 9.28 1.91 -28.65
C VAL A 34 10.45 2.62 -29.34
N MET A 35 10.43 2.63 -30.67
CA MET A 35 11.50 3.23 -31.49
C MET A 35 11.39 4.76 -31.65
N THR A 36 10.45 5.41 -30.95
CA THR A 36 10.24 6.85 -31.04
C THR A 36 11.27 7.58 -30.17
N PRO A 37 11.97 8.61 -30.67
CA PRO A 37 12.87 9.42 -29.86
C PRO A 37 12.16 10.01 -28.63
N ALA A 38 12.82 10.04 -27.47
CA ALA A 38 12.18 10.45 -26.21
C ALA A 38 11.54 11.85 -26.27
N ALA A 39 12.17 12.81 -26.95
CA ALA A 39 11.62 14.15 -27.13
C ALA A 39 10.28 14.13 -27.91
N GLN A 40 10.21 13.32 -28.96
CA GLN A 40 9.00 13.16 -29.77
C GLN A 40 7.92 12.41 -28.98
N PHE A 41 8.28 11.37 -28.23
CA PHE A 41 7.35 10.65 -27.36
C PHE A 41 6.74 11.58 -26.30
N VAL A 42 7.56 12.40 -25.62
CA VAL A 42 7.07 13.41 -24.66
C VAL A 42 6.11 14.39 -25.32
N ALA A 43 6.36 14.81 -26.57
CA ALA A 43 5.46 15.69 -27.30
C ALA A 43 4.12 15.00 -27.61
N GLN A 44 4.14 13.73 -28.03
CA GLN A 44 2.94 12.93 -28.27
C GLN A 44 2.11 12.75 -26.99
N VAL A 45 2.76 12.44 -25.86
CA VAL A 45 2.07 12.32 -24.56
C VAL A 45 1.39 13.64 -24.17
N ARG A 46 2.07 14.78 -24.35
CA ARG A 46 1.47 16.10 -24.06
C ARG A 46 0.30 16.42 -24.97
N ALA A 47 0.40 16.08 -26.26
CA ALA A 47 -0.69 16.25 -27.21
C ALA A 47 -1.90 15.39 -26.82
N ALA A 48 -1.69 14.12 -26.49
CA ALA A 48 -2.74 13.20 -26.05
C ALA A 48 -3.37 13.62 -24.71
N ALA A 49 -2.57 14.12 -23.77
CA ALA A 49 -3.04 14.56 -22.46
C ALA A 49 -3.79 15.91 -22.50
N GLY A 50 -3.59 16.73 -23.54
CA GLY A 50 -4.15 18.08 -23.62
C GLY A 50 -3.52 19.10 -22.66
N PHE A 51 -2.40 18.76 -22.01
CA PHE A 51 -1.66 19.67 -21.13
C PHE A 51 -0.16 19.38 -21.12
N ARG A 52 0.61 20.34 -20.59
CA ARG A 52 2.08 20.24 -20.51
C ARG A 52 2.53 19.37 -19.34
N ALA A 53 2.44 18.05 -19.49
CA ALA A 53 3.01 17.08 -18.56
C ALA A 53 4.53 17.28 -18.36
N ALA A 54 5.00 17.15 -17.12
CA ALA A 54 6.43 17.24 -16.80
C ALA A 54 7.17 15.99 -17.29
N PRO A 55 8.37 16.11 -17.91
CA PRO A 55 9.12 14.95 -18.40
C PRO A 55 9.39 13.91 -17.30
N ARG A 56 9.65 14.36 -16.06
CA ARG A 56 9.80 13.48 -14.89
C ARG A 56 8.57 12.60 -14.64
N GLN A 57 7.36 13.16 -14.76
CA GLN A 57 6.12 12.40 -14.61
C GLN A 57 5.97 11.34 -15.69
N ILE A 58 6.29 11.70 -16.93
CA ILE A 58 6.24 10.79 -18.08
C ILE A 58 7.23 9.65 -17.87
N ALA A 59 8.48 9.95 -17.48
CA ALA A 59 9.51 8.95 -17.24
C ALA A 59 9.10 7.96 -16.15
N THR A 60 8.58 8.44 -15.01
CA THR A 60 8.09 7.56 -13.94
C THR A 60 6.96 6.64 -14.40
N VAL A 61 6.02 7.14 -15.20
CA VAL A 61 4.92 6.31 -15.74
C VAL A 61 5.45 5.27 -16.72
N VAL A 62 6.38 5.64 -17.61
CA VAL A 62 7.02 4.70 -18.54
C VAL A 62 7.75 3.60 -17.77
N GLN A 63 8.50 3.93 -16.73
CA GLN A 63 9.18 2.93 -15.89
C GLN A 63 8.20 1.95 -15.24
N GLU A 64 7.08 2.42 -14.68
CA GLU A 64 6.08 1.54 -14.08
C GLU A 64 5.35 0.67 -15.13
N LEU A 65 5.11 1.19 -16.33
CA LEU A 65 4.58 0.39 -17.45
C LEU A 65 5.57 -0.70 -17.88
N THR A 66 6.86 -0.37 -18.00
CA THR A 66 7.92 -1.34 -18.32
C THR A 66 7.99 -2.44 -17.26
N ARG A 67 8.00 -2.08 -15.97
CA ARG A 67 8.04 -3.06 -14.87
C ARG A 67 6.81 -3.96 -14.82
N SER A 68 5.64 -3.41 -15.14
CA SER A 68 4.39 -4.18 -15.19
C SER A 68 4.18 -4.94 -16.50
N ALA A 69 5.16 -4.90 -17.43
CA ALA A 69 5.09 -5.50 -18.76
C ALA A 69 3.83 -5.09 -19.54
N GLN A 70 3.36 -3.85 -19.32
CA GLN A 70 2.20 -3.29 -20.02
C GLN A 70 2.65 -2.55 -21.28
N PRO A 71 1.81 -2.52 -22.33
CA PRO A 71 2.14 -1.85 -23.58
C PRO A 71 2.35 -0.35 -23.36
N ILE A 72 3.45 0.18 -23.88
CA ILE A 72 3.81 1.59 -23.78
C ILE A 72 3.37 2.32 -25.04
N ASN A 73 2.41 3.23 -24.89
CA ASN A 73 2.03 4.18 -25.93
C ASN A 73 1.66 5.54 -25.31
N ALA A 74 1.64 6.58 -26.14
CA ALA A 74 1.45 7.94 -25.67
C ALA A 74 0.09 8.16 -24.98
N GLU A 75 -0.98 7.51 -25.45
CA GLU A 75 -2.33 7.63 -24.89
C GLU A 75 -2.47 6.96 -23.51
N ALA A 76 -1.88 5.78 -23.34
CA ALA A 76 -1.85 5.07 -22.06
C ALA A 76 -1.08 5.89 -21.02
N VAL A 77 0.10 6.39 -21.39
CA VAL A 77 0.90 7.27 -20.53
C VAL A 77 0.13 8.55 -20.20
N ALA A 78 -0.51 9.19 -21.18
CA ALA A 78 -1.29 10.41 -20.99
C ALA A 78 -2.42 10.22 -19.96
N ARG A 79 -3.20 9.13 -20.08
CA ARG A 79 -4.28 8.80 -19.13
C ARG A 79 -3.78 8.62 -17.71
N ILE A 80 -2.65 7.94 -17.53
CA ILE A 80 -2.06 7.74 -16.20
C ILE A 80 -1.59 9.09 -15.64
N VAL A 81 -0.84 9.87 -16.43
CA VAL A 81 -0.32 11.18 -15.99
C VAL A 81 -1.46 12.15 -15.64
N GLU A 82 -2.59 12.09 -16.34
CA GLU A 82 -3.79 12.85 -15.98
C GLU A 82 -4.31 12.48 -14.59
N GLY A 83 -4.37 11.17 -14.28
CA GLY A 83 -4.77 10.66 -12.97
C GLY A 83 -3.83 11.07 -11.82
N LEU A 84 -2.59 11.49 -12.11
CA LEU A 84 -1.63 11.95 -11.10
C LEU A 84 -1.79 13.43 -10.73
N ARG A 85 -2.70 14.15 -11.39
CA ARG A 85 -2.91 15.58 -11.13
C ARG A 85 -3.61 15.81 -9.78
N GLY A 86 -3.26 16.94 -9.15
CA GLY A 86 -3.90 17.37 -7.91
C GLY A 86 -2.94 18.11 -6.99
N TYR A 87 -3.45 18.50 -5.81
CA TYR A 87 -2.67 19.21 -4.81
C TYR A 87 -1.77 18.25 -4.02
N THR A 88 -0.46 18.49 -4.06
CA THR A 88 0.53 17.73 -3.28
C THR A 88 0.74 18.34 -1.90
N SER A 89 0.62 17.49 -0.87
CA SER A 89 0.92 17.88 0.51
C SER A 89 2.43 18.04 0.76
N SER A 90 2.81 18.73 1.84
CA SER A 90 4.22 18.88 2.24
C SER A 90 4.92 17.55 2.53
N ARG A 91 4.17 16.49 2.88
CA ARG A 91 4.71 15.13 3.04
C ARG A 91 5.06 14.52 1.68
N GLN A 92 4.19 14.70 0.70
CA GLN A 92 4.42 14.23 -0.67
C GLN A 92 5.61 14.94 -1.33
N ARG A 93 5.78 16.24 -1.09
CA ARG A 93 6.91 17.00 -1.64
C ARG A 93 8.27 16.53 -1.11
N ARG A 94 8.34 15.99 0.11
CA ARG A 94 9.59 15.48 0.69
C ARG A 94 10.11 14.22 -0.02
N ASN A 95 9.19 13.34 -0.45
CA ASN A 95 9.51 12.08 -1.13
C ASN A 95 8.87 12.02 -2.52
N ALA A 96 8.97 13.10 -3.30
CA ALA A 96 8.15 13.33 -4.49
C ALA A 96 8.18 12.17 -5.50
N GLU A 97 9.34 11.56 -5.70
CA GLU A 97 9.52 10.45 -6.64
C GLU A 97 8.80 9.18 -6.18
N GLN A 98 8.96 8.78 -4.92
CA GLN A 98 8.29 7.59 -4.37
C GLN A 98 6.76 7.73 -4.42
N TRP A 99 6.24 8.92 -4.11
CA TRP A 99 4.81 9.21 -4.19
C TRP A 99 4.30 9.20 -5.64
N LEU A 100 5.10 9.71 -6.58
CA LEU A 100 4.78 9.68 -7.99
C LEU A 100 4.76 8.25 -8.54
N SER A 101 5.75 7.42 -8.19
CA SER A 101 5.79 6.00 -8.54
C SER A 101 4.59 5.25 -7.94
N LEU A 102 4.23 5.51 -6.68
CA LEU A 102 3.04 4.92 -6.06
C LEU A 102 1.77 5.32 -6.84
N GLY A 103 1.62 6.61 -7.18
CA GLY A 103 0.48 7.10 -7.94
C GLY A 103 0.34 6.39 -9.29
N SER A 104 1.45 6.26 -10.02
CA SER A 104 1.50 5.54 -11.29
C SER A 104 1.12 4.07 -11.11
N ALA A 105 1.68 3.40 -10.10
CA ALA A 105 1.41 2.00 -9.79
C ALA A 105 -0.05 1.75 -9.38
N LEU A 106 -0.69 2.70 -8.68
CA LEU A 106 -2.12 2.68 -8.35
C LEU A 106 -2.98 2.86 -9.61
N ALA A 107 -2.70 3.88 -10.41
CA ALA A 107 -3.44 4.17 -11.64
C ALA A 107 -3.39 3.00 -12.64
N LEU A 108 -2.24 2.35 -12.79
CA LEU A 108 -2.07 1.14 -13.61
C LEU A 108 -2.96 -0.03 -13.19
N ARG A 109 -3.35 -0.07 -11.91
CA ARG A 109 -4.23 -1.09 -11.34
C ARG A 109 -5.68 -0.62 -11.26
N GLY A 110 -6.02 0.51 -11.90
CA GLY A 110 -7.37 1.07 -11.88
C GLY A 110 -7.77 1.71 -10.54
N LEU A 111 -6.79 1.99 -9.67
CA LEU A 111 -7.00 2.68 -8.40
C LEU A 111 -6.78 4.19 -8.56
N ASP A 112 -7.25 4.97 -7.57
CA ASP A 112 -7.05 6.42 -7.56
C ASP A 112 -5.56 6.78 -7.35
N GLY A 113 -4.88 7.09 -8.45
CA GLY A 113 -3.48 7.52 -8.48
C GLY A 113 -3.25 8.98 -8.10
N SER A 114 -4.31 9.75 -7.83
CA SER A 114 -4.18 11.17 -7.50
C SER A 114 -3.44 11.39 -6.18
N PRO A 115 -2.92 12.61 -5.90
CA PRO A 115 -2.30 12.92 -4.61
C PRO A 115 -3.24 12.71 -3.41
N ALA A 116 -4.57 12.74 -3.60
CA ALA A 116 -5.53 12.41 -2.56
C ALA A 116 -5.64 10.89 -2.37
N GLY A 117 -5.82 10.13 -3.45
CA GLY A 117 -5.87 8.66 -3.43
C GLY A 117 -4.61 8.03 -2.83
N GLN A 118 -3.43 8.51 -3.23
CA GLN A 118 -2.15 8.10 -2.65
C GLN A 118 -2.12 8.29 -1.12
N ARG A 119 -2.57 9.45 -0.62
CA ARG A 119 -2.61 9.74 0.82
C ARG A 119 -3.61 8.87 1.55
N ALA A 120 -4.76 8.60 0.95
CA ALA A 120 -5.76 7.70 1.51
C ALA A 120 -5.18 6.29 1.64
N PHE A 121 -4.52 5.79 0.59
CA PHE A 121 -3.86 4.48 0.57
C PHE A 121 -2.81 4.34 1.69
N ILE A 122 -1.85 5.27 1.77
CA ILE A 122 -0.81 5.24 2.81
C ILE A 122 -1.39 5.51 4.21
N GLY A 123 -2.44 6.33 4.31
CA GLY A 123 -3.16 6.57 5.56
C GLY A 123 -3.78 5.29 6.12
N GLN A 124 -4.44 4.51 5.26
CA GLN A 124 -5.01 3.21 5.65
C GLN A 124 -3.91 2.21 6.04
N ALA A 125 -2.86 2.06 5.22
CA ALA A 125 -1.74 1.18 5.54
C ALA A 125 -1.08 1.54 6.89
N ARG A 126 -0.91 2.83 7.17
CA ARG A 126 -0.39 3.33 8.45
C ARG A 126 -1.29 2.96 9.62
N SER A 127 -2.61 3.03 9.46
CA SER A 127 -3.55 2.70 10.55
C SER A 127 -3.37 1.25 11.06
N ILE A 128 -2.92 0.36 10.18
CA ILE A 128 -2.65 -1.06 10.47
C ILE A 128 -1.22 -1.27 10.96
N ALA A 129 -0.24 -0.61 10.33
CA ALA A 129 1.18 -0.72 10.68
C ALA A 129 1.49 -0.15 12.08
N GLY A 130 0.71 0.86 12.51
CA GLY A 130 0.92 1.60 13.74
C GLY A 130 1.77 2.86 13.55
N GLN A 131 1.78 3.74 14.56
CA GLN A 131 2.36 5.09 14.47
C GLN A 131 3.89 5.12 14.31
N HIS A 132 4.57 4.02 14.63
CA HIS A 132 6.03 3.95 14.60
C HIS A 132 6.61 3.72 13.19
N VAL A 133 5.76 3.41 12.19
CA VAL A 133 6.22 3.18 10.82
C VAL A 133 6.10 4.47 10.00
N SER A 134 7.22 4.88 9.39
CA SER A 134 7.31 6.11 8.61
C SER A 134 6.62 5.98 7.25
N ASP A 135 6.23 7.11 6.65
CA ASP A 135 5.68 7.11 5.27
C ASP A 135 6.68 6.51 4.28
N ALA A 136 7.98 6.82 4.43
CA ALA A 136 9.03 6.32 3.55
C ALA A 136 9.06 4.79 3.52
N VAL A 137 8.99 4.15 4.70
CA VAL A 137 8.96 2.68 4.78
C VAL A 137 7.71 2.10 4.14
N LEU A 138 6.53 2.69 4.38
CA LEU A 138 5.28 2.21 3.77
C LEU A 138 5.28 2.39 2.25
N LEU A 139 5.86 3.48 1.75
CA LEU A 139 6.04 3.72 0.31
C LEU A 139 6.98 2.68 -0.29
N SER A 140 8.14 2.43 0.31
CA SER A 140 9.07 1.41 -0.16
C SER A 140 8.44 0.02 -0.20
N ILE A 141 7.65 -0.36 0.82
CA ILE A 141 6.91 -1.62 0.83
C ILE A 141 5.86 -1.66 -0.28
N ALA A 142 5.08 -0.59 -0.47
CA ALA A 142 4.07 -0.54 -1.52
C ALA A 142 4.70 -0.65 -2.93
N LEU A 143 5.82 0.03 -3.17
CA LEU A 143 6.57 -0.06 -4.42
C LEU A 143 7.16 -1.45 -4.62
N ALA A 144 7.71 -2.07 -3.58
CA ALA A 144 8.19 -3.44 -3.62
C ALA A 144 7.08 -4.43 -3.99
N LEU A 145 5.87 -4.26 -3.44
CA LEU A 145 4.70 -5.05 -3.86
C LEU A 145 4.34 -4.80 -5.33
N SER A 146 4.48 -3.56 -5.79
CA SER A 146 4.26 -3.22 -7.19
C SER A 146 5.22 -3.98 -8.10
N ASP A 147 6.51 -3.97 -7.77
CA ASP A 147 7.59 -4.64 -8.52
C ASP A 147 7.42 -6.16 -8.52
N LEU A 148 6.84 -6.73 -7.46
CA LEU A 148 6.48 -8.15 -7.39
C LEU A 148 5.22 -8.51 -8.19
N GLY A 149 4.60 -7.54 -8.89
CA GLY A 149 3.36 -7.73 -9.64
C GLY A 149 2.17 -8.05 -8.75
N ARG A 150 2.22 -7.71 -7.45
CA ARG A 150 1.12 -7.98 -6.52
C ARG A 150 0.05 -6.90 -6.61
N ALA A 151 -1.15 -7.26 -6.11
CA ALA A 151 -2.20 -6.29 -5.90
C ALA A 151 -1.76 -5.28 -4.83
N LEU A 152 -1.97 -4.00 -5.10
CA LEU A 152 -1.72 -2.94 -4.12
C LEU A 152 -2.91 -2.87 -3.17
N ASP A 153 -2.78 -3.60 -2.07
CA ASP A 153 -3.73 -3.64 -0.97
C ASP A 153 -3.13 -2.91 0.24
N PRO A 154 -3.76 -1.81 0.73
CA PRO A 154 -3.25 -1.07 1.89
C PRO A 154 -3.17 -1.94 3.15
N ASP A 155 -4.01 -2.97 3.28
CA ASP A 155 -4.00 -3.85 4.44
C ASP A 155 -2.74 -4.73 4.46
N VAL A 156 -2.36 -5.27 3.30
CA VAL A 156 -1.11 -6.04 3.14
C VAL A 156 0.12 -5.16 3.35
N VAL A 157 0.12 -3.94 2.81
CA VAL A 157 1.20 -2.97 3.06
C VAL A 157 1.32 -2.65 4.54
N GLY A 158 0.18 -2.48 5.23
CA GLY A 158 0.14 -2.22 6.66
C GLY A 158 0.64 -3.39 7.51
N GLU A 159 0.23 -4.62 7.20
CA GLU A 159 0.69 -5.84 7.87
C GLU A 159 2.20 -6.06 7.69
N LEU A 160 2.71 -5.87 6.46
CA LEU A 160 4.15 -5.89 6.21
C LEU A 160 4.85 -4.79 7.00
N GLY A 161 4.37 -3.55 6.92
CA GLY A 161 4.91 -2.43 7.70
C GLY A 161 5.00 -2.73 9.19
N LYS A 162 3.99 -3.40 9.77
CA LYS A 162 4.01 -3.84 11.17
C LYS A 162 5.11 -4.85 11.48
N ARG A 163 5.37 -5.79 10.58
CA ARG A 163 6.37 -6.87 10.76
C ARG A 163 7.79 -6.39 10.52
N ILE A 164 8.00 -5.67 9.43
CA ILE A 164 9.32 -5.37 8.90
C ILE A 164 9.72 -3.92 9.06
N GLY A 165 8.83 -3.07 9.56
CA GLY A 165 9.03 -1.63 9.56
C GLY A 165 10.29 -1.16 10.29
N ARG A 166 10.75 -1.92 11.30
CA ARG A 166 12.03 -1.65 11.99
C ARG A 166 13.26 -2.07 11.18
N GLN A 167 13.16 -3.18 10.45
CA GLN A 167 14.26 -3.72 9.63
C GLN A 167 14.39 -2.96 8.31
N ALA A 168 13.28 -2.42 7.79
CA ALA A 168 13.23 -1.69 6.53
C ALA A 168 13.75 -0.25 6.63
N VAL A 169 14.07 0.26 7.83
CA VAL A 169 14.56 1.63 7.99
C VAL A 169 15.94 1.76 7.35
N GLY A 170 16.06 2.64 6.36
CA GLY A 170 17.33 2.94 5.70
C GLY A 170 17.80 1.86 4.72
N LEU A 171 16.97 0.86 4.43
CA LEU A 171 17.25 -0.12 3.39
C LEU A 171 16.96 0.47 2.00
N GLU A 172 17.81 0.11 1.05
CA GLU A 172 17.57 0.33 -0.37
C GLU A 172 16.33 -0.45 -0.86
N GLN A 173 15.71 0.04 -1.92
CA GLN A 173 14.44 -0.49 -2.43
C GLN A 173 14.52 -1.99 -2.74
N ASP A 174 15.62 -2.47 -3.34
CA ASP A 174 15.82 -3.89 -3.67
C ASP A 174 15.87 -4.79 -2.42
N ALA A 175 16.52 -4.31 -1.36
CA ALA A 175 16.59 -5.03 -0.08
C ALA A 175 15.21 -5.07 0.60
N VAL A 176 14.43 -3.98 0.52
CA VAL A 176 13.03 -3.97 0.97
C VAL A 176 12.20 -4.96 0.16
N THR A 177 12.43 -5.08 -1.15
CA THR A 177 11.72 -6.03 -2.03
C THR A 177 11.98 -7.48 -1.66
N GLU A 178 13.22 -7.87 -1.43
CA GLU A 178 13.54 -9.24 -1.00
C GLU A 178 12.96 -9.56 0.39
N LEU A 179 13.02 -8.60 1.30
CA LEU A 179 12.49 -8.75 2.65
C LEU A 179 10.94 -8.84 2.64
N ALA A 180 10.27 -8.02 1.83
CA ALA A 180 8.83 -8.10 1.60
C ALA A 180 8.44 -9.44 0.97
N ARG A 181 9.22 -9.95 0.00
CA ARG A 181 9.00 -11.26 -0.62
C ARG A 181 9.08 -12.39 0.40
N ALA A 182 10.03 -12.34 1.33
CA ALA A 182 10.17 -13.33 2.40
C ALA A 182 8.94 -13.34 3.31
N GLU A 183 8.51 -12.17 3.80
CA GLU A 183 7.38 -12.06 4.73
C GLU A 183 6.01 -12.32 4.09
N LEU A 184 5.81 -11.97 2.82
CA LEU A 184 4.58 -12.34 2.10
C LEU A 184 4.33 -13.85 2.10
N ARG A 185 5.40 -14.66 2.00
CA ARG A 185 5.27 -16.13 2.08
C ARG A 185 4.82 -16.58 3.47
N VAL A 186 5.23 -15.88 4.51
CA VAL A 186 4.81 -16.16 5.91
C VAL A 186 3.34 -15.78 6.09
N ILE A 187 2.95 -14.57 5.70
CA ILE A 187 1.56 -14.09 5.77
C ILE A 187 0.62 -15.04 5.00
N GLY A 188 1.01 -15.44 3.78
CA GLY A 188 0.23 -16.39 2.99
C GLY A 188 0.06 -17.75 3.67
N ARG A 189 1.10 -18.28 4.31
CA ARG A 189 1.03 -19.54 5.08
C ARG A 189 0.14 -19.42 6.31
N GLU A 190 0.20 -18.31 7.02
CA GLU A 190 -0.63 -18.05 8.21
C GLU A 190 -2.11 -17.90 7.84
N ARG A 191 -2.44 -17.17 6.75
CA ARG A 191 -3.82 -17.05 6.26
C ARG A 191 -4.36 -18.41 5.79
N ALA A 192 -3.52 -19.23 5.14
CA ALA A 192 -3.90 -20.58 4.71
C ALA A 192 -4.05 -21.57 5.87
N SER A 193 -3.31 -21.39 6.98
CA SER A 193 -3.41 -22.25 8.17
C SER A 193 -4.55 -21.83 9.11
N ALA A 194 -4.87 -20.54 9.19
CA ALA A 194 -6.02 -20.03 9.94
C ALA A 194 -7.37 -20.47 9.37
N GLY A 195 -7.44 -20.71 8.06
CA GLY A 195 -8.63 -21.23 7.36
C GLY A 195 -8.82 -22.75 7.47
N LYS A 196 -7.82 -23.50 7.96
CA LYS A 196 -8.03 -24.92 8.25
C LYS A 196 -8.72 -25.02 9.61
N PRO A 197 -9.95 -25.57 9.71
CA PRO A 197 -10.47 -25.93 11.01
C PRO A 197 -9.45 -26.89 11.58
N THR A 198 -8.83 -26.49 12.70
CA THR A 198 -8.13 -27.42 13.54
C THR A 198 -9.16 -28.50 13.82
N LYS A 199 -9.04 -29.65 13.12
CA LYS A 199 -9.68 -30.88 13.54
C LYS A 199 -9.21 -31.00 14.96
N ARG A 200 -10.08 -30.61 15.90
CA ARG A 200 -10.03 -31.05 17.29
C ARG A 200 -10.00 -32.55 17.17
N SER A 201 -8.80 -33.10 17.10
CA SER A 201 -8.54 -34.46 17.52
C SER A 201 -9.00 -34.45 18.96
N SER A 202 -10.26 -34.79 19.15
CA SER A 202 -10.75 -35.29 20.43
C SER A 202 -9.80 -36.41 20.77
N SER A 203 -8.81 -36.08 21.60
CA SER A 203 -8.02 -37.03 22.33
C SER A 203 -9.04 -37.87 23.08
N SER A 204 -9.36 -39.02 22.49
CA SER A 204 -9.95 -40.18 23.17
C SER A 204 -8.88 -40.72 24.12
N ALA A 205 -8.49 -39.90 25.09
CA ALA A 205 -7.71 -40.28 26.23
C ALA A 205 -8.70 -40.68 27.33
N ARG A 206 -8.51 -41.91 27.84
CA ARG A 206 -9.06 -42.46 29.09
C ARG A 206 -10.56 -42.82 29.03
N ARG A 207 -10.97 -44.08 29.26
CA ARG A 207 -10.71 -44.83 30.51
C ARG A 207 -11.17 -46.28 30.34
N LYS A 208 -10.38 -47.20 30.89
CA LYS A 208 -10.75 -48.61 31.12
C LYS A 208 -12.15 -48.70 31.75
N LYS A 209 -13.01 -49.56 31.18
CA LYS A 209 -14.27 -50.01 31.79
C LYS A 209 -13.95 -50.77 33.08
N VAL A 210 -14.08 -50.09 34.22
CA VAL A 210 -14.28 -50.75 35.51
C VAL A 210 -15.79 -50.73 35.76
N LYS A 211 -16.40 -51.92 35.86
CA LYS A 211 -17.82 -52.09 36.19
C LYS A 211 -18.08 -51.52 37.60
N PRO A 212 -19.05 -50.62 37.81
CA PRO A 212 -19.61 -50.37 39.14
C PRO A 212 -20.68 -51.43 39.47
N PRO A 213 -20.82 -51.85 40.75
CA PRO A 213 -21.87 -52.76 41.20
C PRO A 213 -23.24 -52.06 41.24
N PRO A 214 -24.36 -52.83 41.25
CA PRO A 214 -25.70 -52.27 41.15
C PRO A 214 -26.13 -51.68 42.51
N GLY A 215 -26.57 -50.42 42.49
CA GLY A 215 -27.13 -49.72 43.65
C GLY A 215 -28.20 -48.72 43.21
N PRO A 216 -29.22 -48.45 44.05
CA PRO A 216 -30.57 -48.18 43.59
C PRO A 216 -30.86 -46.71 43.24
N ASN A 217 -31.82 -46.56 42.33
CA ASN A 217 -32.47 -45.36 41.81
C ASN A 217 -32.65 -44.22 42.83
N PHE A 218 -32.03 -43.07 42.56
CA PHE A 218 -32.48 -41.78 43.08
C PHE A 218 -33.08 -40.95 41.95
N SER A 219 -34.41 -40.77 42.04
CA SER A 219 -35.22 -39.98 41.14
C SER A 219 -34.81 -38.51 41.13
N THR A 220 -34.76 -37.97 39.93
CA THR A 220 -34.43 -36.58 39.63
C THR A 220 -35.48 -35.63 40.17
N ARG A 221 -35.09 -34.88 41.19
CA ARG A 221 -35.86 -33.79 41.81
C ARG A 221 -36.03 -32.65 40.78
N LYS A 222 -37.29 -32.34 40.44
CA LYS A 222 -37.70 -31.27 39.52
C LYS A 222 -37.12 -29.92 39.96
N TRP A 223 -36.29 -29.32 39.12
CA TRP A 223 -35.91 -27.91 39.23
C TRP A 223 -37.05 -27.00 38.75
N ARG A 224 -37.43 -26.01 39.57
CA ARG A 224 -38.24 -24.84 39.18
C ARG A 224 -37.50 -23.58 39.61
N PRO A 225 -37.20 -22.66 38.70
CA PRO A 225 -36.94 -21.27 39.08
C PRO A 225 -38.01 -20.39 38.44
N GLY A 226 -39.02 -20.05 39.23
CA GLY A 226 -39.95 -18.97 38.94
C GLY A 226 -40.14 -18.16 40.21
N GLY A 227 -39.59 -16.94 40.26
CA GLY A 227 -39.91 -16.04 41.35
C GLY A 227 -38.96 -14.86 41.55
N ARG A 228 -39.35 -13.72 40.95
CA ARG A 228 -39.20 -12.35 41.51
C ARG A 228 -37.77 -11.77 41.51
N ARG A 229 -37.50 -10.51 41.15
CA ARG A 229 -38.30 -9.27 41.10
C ARG A 229 -37.67 -8.29 40.08
N ARG A 230 -38.54 -7.55 39.40
CA ARG A 230 -38.25 -6.30 38.69
C ARG A 230 -37.76 -5.22 39.66
N ARG A 231 -36.85 -4.35 39.19
CA ARG A 231 -36.85 -2.91 39.49
C ARG A 231 -36.15 -2.15 38.35
N PRO A 232 -36.90 -1.34 37.59
CA PRO A 232 -36.40 -0.13 36.94
C PRO A 232 -36.92 1.08 37.72
N LEU A 233 -36.03 1.94 38.18
CA LEU A 233 -36.30 3.27 38.73
C LEU A 233 -35.07 4.12 38.42
N VAL A 234 -35.08 5.33 37.86
CA VAL A 234 -36.00 6.22 37.13
C VAL A 234 -35.08 7.40 36.73
N PRO A 235 -35.33 8.14 35.63
CA PRO A 235 -34.56 9.33 35.27
C PRO A 235 -34.96 10.53 36.13
N ARG A 236 -34.06 11.50 36.35
CA ARG A 236 -34.45 12.83 36.84
C ARG A 236 -33.79 13.94 36.03
N ARG A 237 -34.66 14.63 35.29
CA ARG A 237 -34.51 15.96 34.70
C ARG A 237 -34.85 16.99 35.79
N THR A 238 -34.14 18.11 35.81
CA THR A 238 -34.57 19.49 36.16
C THR A 238 -33.34 20.35 35.83
N GLU A 239 -33.35 21.12 34.74
CA GLU A 239 -33.93 22.48 34.63
C GLU A 239 -32.99 23.55 35.21
N ASP A 240 -32.71 24.52 34.34
CA ASP A 240 -32.45 25.94 34.53
C ASP A 240 -31.45 26.39 35.61
N GLU A 241 -30.44 27.16 35.16
CA GLU A 241 -30.32 28.57 35.56
C GLU A 241 -29.27 29.29 34.71
N THR A 242 -29.76 30.34 34.02
CA THR A 242 -29.10 31.60 33.58
C THR A 242 -27.83 31.55 32.72
#